data_AF-A0A948X9D8-F1
#
_entry.id   AF-A0A948X9D8-F1
#
_cell.length_a   1.000
_cell.length_b   1.000
_cell.length_c   1.000
_cell.angle_alpha   90.00
_cell.angle_beta   90.00
_cell.angle_gamma   90.00
#
_symmetry.space_group_name_H-M   'P 1'
#
loop_
_entity.id
_entity.type
_entity.pdbx_description
1 polymer ?
#
loop_
_entity_poly.entity_id
_entity_poly.type
_entity_poly.pdbx_seq_one_letter_code
_entity_poly.pdbx_strand_id
1 'polypeptide(L)'
;AVVPREQFVAFGGVQATIEEEARARAEVLVTSLAGSVFSQSGKMPAISVRQGDGIKVVSEYLAEHPEVAALVLGAATDGSPGPLVTWFSGAGIGTLSCPLYIVSAALDEARIDDLS
;
A
#
# COMPACT_ATOMS: atom_id res chain seq x y z
N ALA A 1 2.58 3.17 0.88
CA ALA A 1 1.55 3.75 1.78
C ALA A 1 0.79 4.82 1.00
N VAL A 2 -0.55 4.77 0.99
CA VAL A 2 -1.40 5.80 0.37
C VAL A 2 -1.84 6.75 1.49
N VAL A 3 -1.52 8.03 1.37
CA VAL A 3 -1.91 9.05 2.35
C VAL A 3 -3.31 9.59 1.98
N PRO A 4 -4.35 9.35 2.78
CA PRO A 4 -5.65 9.97 2.56
C PRO A 4 -5.61 11.47 2.89
N ARG A 5 -6.31 12.30 2.11
CA ARG A 5 -6.51 13.72 2.39
C ARG A 5 -7.63 13.90 3.40
N GLU A 6 -7.35 14.50 4.56
CA GLU A 6 -8.39 14.97 5.49
C GLU A 6 -9.02 16.28 5.00
N GLN A 7 -10.31 16.43 5.30
CA GLN A 7 -11.16 17.56 4.91
C GLN A 7 -10.68 18.87 5.53
N PHE A 8 -10.74 19.92 4.71
CA PHE A 8 -10.48 21.31 5.08
C PHE A 8 -11.29 21.76 6.30
N VAL A 9 -10.60 22.31 7.30
CA VAL A 9 -11.17 23.32 8.20
C VAL A 9 -10.27 24.55 8.13
N ALA A 10 -10.87 25.67 7.76
CA ALA A 10 -10.20 26.94 7.52
C ALA A 10 -9.81 27.63 8.84
N PHE A 11 -8.53 27.89 9.06
CA PHE A 11 -7.98 29.19 9.49
C PHE A 11 -6.46 29.19 9.20
N GLY A 12 -5.96 30.33 8.76
CA GLY A 12 -4.76 30.46 7.94
C GLY A 12 -3.42 30.16 8.60
N GLY A 13 -2.45 29.82 7.75
CA GLY A 13 -1.08 30.31 7.93
C GLY A 13 -0.01 29.32 8.39
N VAL A 14 -0.13 27.99 8.20
CA VAL A 14 1.00 27.04 8.42
C VAL A 14 0.95 25.82 7.48
N GLN A 15 0.64 26.01 6.20
CA GLN A 15 0.34 24.89 5.29
C GLN A 15 1.54 24.36 4.47
N ALA A 16 2.76 24.85 4.72
CA ALA A 16 3.96 24.39 4.00
C ALA A 16 4.82 23.36 4.79
N THR A 17 4.67 23.29 6.12
CA THR A 17 5.56 22.45 6.97
C THR A 17 5.00 21.05 7.21
N ILE A 18 3.66 20.90 7.19
CA ILE A 18 2.98 19.65 7.55
C ILE A 18 3.08 18.59 6.44
N GLU A 19 3.13 19.03 5.17
CA GLU A 19 3.16 18.13 4.01
C GLU A 19 4.52 17.43 3.84
N GLU A 20 5.62 18.16 4.04
CA GLU A 20 6.97 17.60 4.00
C GLU A 20 7.20 16.59 5.14
N GLU A 21 6.67 16.90 6.34
CA GLU A 21 6.70 15.98 7.48
C GLU A 21 5.89 14.70 7.26
N ALA A 22 4.78 14.76 6.52
CA ALA A 22 3.99 13.57 6.19
C ALA A 22 4.73 12.63 5.23
N ARG A 23 5.42 13.19 4.21
CA ARG A 23 6.27 12.44 3.30
C ARG A 23 7.46 11.81 4.02
N ALA A 24 8.17 12.59 4.83
CA ALA A 24 9.32 12.10 5.59
C ALA A 24 8.95 10.95 6.55
N ARG A 25 7.79 11.04 7.23
CA ARG A 25 7.29 9.95 8.08
C ARG A 25 6.95 8.68 7.29
N ALA A 26 6.35 8.83 6.11
CA ALA A 26 6.08 7.69 5.24
C ALA A 26 7.39 7.03 4.77
N GLU A 27 8.40 7.81 4.38
CA GLU A 27 9.70 7.30 3.97
C GLU A 27 10.42 6.54 5.09
N VAL A 28 10.43 7.06 6.32
CA VAL A 28 11.03 6.38 7.47
C VAL A 28 10.34 5.04 7.77
N LEU A 29 9.01 5.01 7.79
CA LEU A 29 8.22 3.79 8.01
C LEU A 29 8.46 2.74 6.92
N VAL A 30 8.49 3.15 5.65
CA VAL A 30 8.70 2.19 4.57
C VAL A 30 10.16 1.72 4.55
N THR A 31 11.12 2.57 4.92
CA THR A 31 12.54 2.19 5.00
C THR A 31 12.80 1.17 6.12
N SER A 32 12.14 1.28 7.27
CA SER A 32 12.30 0.28 8.35
C SER A 32 11.70 -1.08 7.99
N LEU A 33 10.54 -1.09 7.32
CA LEU A 33 9.94 -2.30 6.77
C LEU A 33 10.81 -2.91 5.66
N ALA A 34 11.40 -2.07 4.82
CA ALA A 34 12.33 -2.51 3.78
C ALA A 34 13.59 -3.17 4.33
N GLY A 35 14.13 -2.67 5.45
CA GLY A 35 15.24 -3.30 6.16
C GLY A 35 14.89 -4.71 6.66
N SER A 36 13.64 -4.92 7.08
CA SER A 36 13.13 -6.23 7.52
C SER A 36 12.95 -7.21 6.36
N VAL A 37 12.46 -6.73 5.21
CA VAL A 37 12.38 -7.55 3.98
C VAL A 37 13.77 -7.90 3.44
N PHE A 38 14.73 -6.96 3.53
CA PHE A 38 16.10 -7.20 3.09
C PHE A 38 16.80 -8.25 3.96
N SER A 39 16.65 -8.19 5.29
CA SER A 39 17.27 -9.17 6.19
C SER A 39 16.72 -10.59 5.99
N GLN A 40 15.45 -10.73 5.61
CA GLN A 40 14.82 -12.02 5.35
C GLN A 40 15.09 -12.56 3.93
N SER A 41 15.07 -11.71 2.91
CA SER A 41 15.14 -12.15 1.49
C SER A 41 16.49 -11.91 0.80
N GLY A 42 17.37 -11.11 1.39
CA GLY A 42 18.63 -10.66 0.77
C GLY A 42 18.44 -9.72 -0.43
N LYS A 43 17.20 -9.35 -0.78
CA LYS A 43 16.86 -8.47 -1.91
C LYS A 43 16.37 -7.12 -1.41
N MET A 44 16.89 -6.04 -2.00
CA MET A 44 16.45 -4.70 -1.66
C MET A 44 15.06 -4.46 -2.28
N PRO A 45 14.02 -4.17 -1.48
CA PRO A 45 12.72 -3.86 -2.04
C PRO A 45 12.74 -2.48 -2.71
N ALA A 46 12.04 -2.35 -3.82
CA ALA A 46 11.79 -1.05 -4.45
C ALA A 46 10.63 -0.36 -3.71
N ILE A 47 10.84 0.88 -3.28
CA ILE A 47 9.82 1.68 -2.59
C ILE A 47 9.30 2.74 -3.57
N SER A 48 7.99 2.75 -3.80
CA SER A 48 7.31 3.81 -4.55
C SER A 48 6.30 4.52 -3.64
N VAL A 49 6.45 5.83 -3.51
CA VAL A 49 5.50 6.70 -2.81
C VAL A 49 4.87 7.60 -3.86
N ARG A 50 3.55 7.46 -4.06
CA ARG A 50 2.77 8.24 -5.03
C ARG A 50 1.58 8.88 -4.33
N GLN A 51 1.23 10.09 -4.73
CA GLN A 51 0.09 10.83 -4.21
C GLN A 51 -1.06 10.82 -5.22
N GLY A 52 -2.29 10.61 -4.76
CA GLY A 52 -3.47 10.62 -5.62
C GLY A 52 -4.56 9.67 -5.12
N ASP A 53 -5.53 9.41 -6.00
CA ASP A 53 -6.52 8.36 -5.78
C ASP A 53 -5.84 6.98 -5.78
N GLY A 54 -6.02 6.21 -4.71
CA GLY A 54 -5.29 4.95 -4.53
C GLY A 54 -5.56 3.91 -5.61
N ILE A 55 -6.80 3.81 -6.10
CA ILE A 55 -7.17 2.86 -7.16
C ILE A 55 -6.47 3.25 -8.46
N LYS A 56 -6.55 4.54 -8.82
CA LYS A 56 -5.91 5.06 -10.02
C LYS A 56 -4.39 4.88 -9.97
N VAL A 57 -3.77 5.26 -8.86
CA VAL A 57 -2.31 5.16 -8.65
C VAL A 57 -1.82 3.72 -8.78
N VAL A 58 -2.51 2.75 -8.14
CA VAL A 58 -2.12 1.33 -8.23
C VAL A 58 -2.31 0.82 -9.65
N SER A 59 -3.41 1.18 -10.31
CA SER A 59 -3.69 0.74 -11.68
C SER A 59 -2.65 1.27 -12.68
N GLU A 60 -2.28 2.54 -12.57
CA GLU A 60 -1.23 3.17 -13.38
C GLU A 60 0.13 2.52 -13.12
N TYR A 61 0.46 2.26 -11.85
CA TYR A 61 1.71 1.59 -11.51
C TYR A 61 1.80 0.18 -12.13
N LEU A 62 0.74 -0.63 -12.06
CA LEU A 62 0.73 -1.97 -12.66
C LEU A 62 0.78 -1.92 -14.20
N ALA A 63 0.24 -0.88 -14.82
CA ALA A 63 0.34 -0.67 -16.26
C ALA A 63 1.76 -0.26 -16.69
N GLU A 64 2.45 0.55 -15.87
CA GLU A 64 3.85 0.96 -16.09
C GLU A 64 4.85 -0.18 -15.82
N HIS A 65 4.48 -1.14 -14.97
CA HIS A 65 5.34 -2.23 -14.51
C HIS A 65 4.75 -3.62 -14.81
N PRO A 66 4.74 -4.06 -16.09
CA PRO A 66 4.24 -5.38 -16.47
C PRO A 66 5.05 -6.55 -15.88
N GLU A 67 6.24 -6.29 -15.34
CA GLU A 67 7.06 -7.24 -14.61
C GLU A 67 6.54 -7.61 -13.22
N VAL A 68 5.53 -6.89 -12.70
CA VAL A 68 4.94 -7.19 -11.38
C VAL A 68 4.25 -8.55 -11.41
N ALA A 69 4.79 -9.49 -10.65
CA ALA A 69 4.32 -10.87 -10.63
C ALA A 69 3.02 -11.07 -9.84
N ALA A 70 2.71 -10.17 -8.90
CA ALA A 70 1.53 -10.27 -8.03
C ALA A 70 1.20 -8.94 -7.35
N LEU A 71 -0.09 -8.67 -7.14
CA LEU A 71 -0.57 -7.62 -6.26
C LEU A 71 -0.96 -8.22 -4.91
N VAL A 72 -0.35 -7.77 -3.82
CA VAL A 72 -0.67 -8.22 -2.45
C VAL A 72 -1.29 -7.05 -1.68
N LEU A 73 -2.49 -7.25 -1.13
CA LEU A 73 -3.22 -6.23 -0.37
C LEU A 73 -3.55 -6.73 1.04
N GLY A 74 -3.32 -5.88 2.03
CA GLY A 74 -3.81 -6.12 3.39
C GLY A 74 -5.29 -5.78 3.52
N ALA A 75 -6.07 -6.67 4.12
CA ALA A 75 -7.48 -6.45 4.45
C ALA A 75 -7.65 -6.16 5.94
N ALA A 76 -8.50 -5.16 6.24
CA ALA A 76 -8.92 -4.89 7.62
C ALA A 76 -9.63 -6.10 8.23
N THR A 77 -9.43 -6.32 9.53
CA THR A 77 -10.03 -7.44 10.29
C THR A 77 -11.50 -7.21 10.61
N ASP A 78 -11.90 -5.95 10.80
CA ASP A 78 -13.25 -5.57 11.20
C ASP A 78 -13.89 -4.62 10.17
N GLY A 79 -15.12 -4.96 9.75
CA GLY A 79 -15.90 -4.14 8.83
C GLY A 79 -15.52 -4.34 7.36
N SER A 80 -15.42 -3.23 6.62
CA SER A 80 -15.07 -3.27 5.19
C SER A 80 -13.58 -3.51 5.01
N PRO A 81 -13.14 -4.43 4.12
CA PRO A 81 -11.74 -4.83 3.99
C PRO A 81 -10.80 -3.71 3.49
N GLY A 82 -11.35 -2.56 3.08
CA GLY A 82 -10.63 -1.36 2.66
C GLY A 82 -10.88 -1.04 1.18
N PRO A 83 -10.67 0.22 0.77
CA PRO A 83 -11.07 0.69 -0.57
C PRO A 83 -10.34 -0.04 -1.71
N LEU A 84 -9.05 -0.35 -1.54
CA LEU A 84 -8.27 -1.07 -2.55
C LEU A 84 -8.73 -2.53 -2.67
N VAL A 85 -8.90 -3.22 -1.54
CA VAL A 85 -9.36 -4.61 -1.53
C VAL A 85 -10.74 -4.73 -2.17
N THR A 86 -11.68 -3.86 -1.77
CA THR A 86 -13.05 -3.85 -2.31
C THR A 86 -13.07 -3.62 -3.82
N TRP A 87 -12.25 -2.70 -4.34
CA TRP A 87 -12.19 -2.44 -5.77
C TRP A 87 -11.58 -3.60 -6.56
N PHE A 88 -10.36 -4.03 -6.17
CA PHE A 88 -9.58 -5.00 -6.94
C PHE A 88 -10.09 -6.44 -6.80
N SER A 89 -10.86 -6.76 -5.76
CA SER A 89 -11.60 -8.03 -5.68
C SER A 89 -12.97 -7.99 -6.37
N GLY A 90 -13.47 -6.80 -6.71
CA GLY A 90 -14.77 -6.57 -7.33
C GLY A 90 -14.65 -6.10 -8.78
N ALA A 91 -15.19 -4.92 -9.08
CA ALA A 91 -15.26 -4.38 -10.44
C ALA A 91 -13.89 -4.22 -11.12
N GLY A 92 -12.81 -4.05 -10.34
CA GLY A 92 -11.45 -3.89 -10.84
C GLY A 92 -10.69 -5.20 -11.08
N ILE A 93 -11.23 -6.37 -10.73
CA ILE A 93 -10.46 -7.63 -10.85
C ILE A 93 -10.02 -7.92 -12.28
N GLY A 94 -10.87 -7.61 -13.26
CA GLY A 94 -10.59 -7.84 -14.68
C GLY A 94 -9.53 -6.91 -15.28
N THR A 95 -9.11 -5.86 -14.55
CA THR A 95 -8.07 -4.93 -15.02
C THR A 95 -6.67 -5.35 -14.59
N LEU A 96 -6.53 -6.38 -13.75
CA LEU A 96 -5.24 -6.84 -13.25
C LEU A 96 -4.54 -7.75 -14.27
N SER A 97 -3.29 -7.42 -14.58
CA SER A 97 -2.38 -8.24 -15.39
C SER A 97 -1.67 -9.34 -14.57
N CYS A 98 -1.85 -9.35 -13.26
CA CYS A 98 -1.21 -10.27 -12.33
C CYS A 98 -2.21 -10.82 -11.29
N PRO A 99 -1.89 -11.95 -10.63
CA PRO A 99 -2.69 -12.47 -9.53
C PRO A 99 -2.83 -11.48 -8.37
N LEU A 100 -4.02 -11.47 -7.74
CA LEU A 100 -4.32 -10.72 -6.52
C LEU A 100 -4.27 -11.65 -5.30
N TYR A 101 -3.49 -11.28 -4.29
CA TYR A 101 -3.49 -11.89 -2.96
C TYR A 101 -4.07 -10.91 -1.94
N ILE A 102 -5.02 -11.37 -1.14
CA ILE A 102 -5.62 -10.59 -0.05
C ILE A 102 -5.22 -11.25 1.26
N VAL A 103 -4.45 -10.54 2.06
CA VAL A 103 -3.93 -11.02 3.35
C VAL A 103 -4.73 -10.35 4.46
N SER A 104 -5.46 -11.15 5.23
CA SER A 104 -6.15 -10.65 6.42
C SER A 104 -5.14 -10.33 7.52
N ALA A 105 -5.31 -9.19 8.20
CA ALA A 105 -4.47 -8.84 9.35
C ALA A 105 -4.71 -9.72 10.59
N ALA A 106 -5.62 -10.71 10.55
CA ALA A 106 -5.77 -11.74 11.58
C ALA A 106 -4.75 -12.90 11.43
N LEU A 107 -3.97 -12.93 10.35
CA LEU A 107 -2.88 -13.88 10.16
C LEU A 107 -1.62 -13.33 10.83
N ASP A 108 -1.10 -14.04 11.83
CA ASP A 108 0.21 -13.77 12.39
C ASP A 108 1.31 -14.45 11.55
N GLU A 109 2.56 -14.04 11.76
CA GLU A 109 3.72 -14.54 11.01
C GLU A 109 3.84 -16.08 11.10
N ALA A 110 3.56 -16.64 12.28
CA ALA A 110 3.55 -18.09 12.50
C ALA A 110 2.54 -18.83 11.60
N ARG A 111 1.32 -18.29 11.44
CA ARG A 111 0.32 -18.90 10.55
C ARG A 111 0.62 -18.72 9.06
N ILE A 112 1.43 -17.72 8.69
CA ILE A 112 1.87 -17.53 7.30
C ILE A 112 2.95 -18.56 6.96
N ASP A 113 3.90 -18.81 7.89
CA ASP A 113 4.96 -19.80 7.70
C ASP A 113 4.42 -21.22 7.54
N ASP A 114 3.33 -21.56 8.23
CA ASP A 114 2.63 -22.86 8.11
C ASP A 114 2.03 -23.12 6.71
N LEU A 115 1.92 -22.11 5.85
CA LEU A 115 1.39 -22.24 4.48
C LEU A 115 2.47 -22.57 3.44
N SER A 116 3.74 -22.69 3.86
CA SER A 116 4.91 -22.91 3.00
C SER A 116 5.17 -24.37 2.65
#